data_AF-A0A1V8V5V9-F1
#
_entry.id   AF-A0A1V8V5V9-F1
#
_cell.length_a   1.000
_cell.length_b   1.000
_cell.length_c   1.000
_cell.angle_alpha   90.00
_cell.angle_beta   90.00
_cell.angle_gamma   90.00
#
_symmetry.space_group_name_H-M   'P 1'
#
loop_
_entity.id
_entity.type
_entity.pdbx_description
1 polymer ?
#
loop_
_entity_poly.entity_id
_entity_poly.type
_entity_poly.pdbx_seq_one_letter_code
_entity_poly.pdbx_strand_id
1 'polypeptide(L)'
;MALLALLLFGFAALTSCSPSKQLSVSSSETARSQDVIPGRNNATYGATPKPDQLFAIQFLETMPYPINSNDLFFIYLSGWFLPGRVHNLTDDDLAKATVTCTFSIVYRDGTHECFEPWTTGLATIAFDRWWHLSLRNSEGDQTKHLTLGDNDLILDWIIYRGYSVAGNWTMEFDARIPDGRCLFDVSMTHWIDGDYHRRLDAEVNWASKAITPIGRHIAGGLRG
;
A
#
# COMPACT_ATOMS: atom_id res chain seq x y z
N MET A 1 -29.11 2.08 -4.31
CA MET A 1 -28.91 2.71 -2.99
C MET A 1 -28.13 1.80 -2.02
N ALA A 2 -27.16 1.02 -2.50
CA ALA A 2 -26.25 0.21 -1.67
C ALA A 2 -24.86 0.02 -2.34
N LEU A 3 -24.52 0.87 -3.33
CA LEU A 3 -23.26 0.84 -4.07
C LEU A 3 -22.44 2.14 -3.91
N LEU A 4 -23.00 3.12 -3.18
CA LEU A 4 -22.37 4.40 -2.85
C LEU A 4 -21.79 4.43 -1.42
N ALA A 5 -22.05 3.38 -0.63
CA ALA A 5 -21.61 3.25 0.76
C ALA A 5 -20.27 2.50 0.92
N LEU A 6 -19.73 1.94 -0.16
CA LEU A 6 -18.43 1.26 -0.18
C LEU A 6 -17.26 2.17 -0.61
N LEU A 7 -17.55 3.44 -0.90
CA LEU A 7 -16.57 4.46 -1.32
C LEU A 7 -16.45 5.63 -0.31
N LEU A 8 -17.08 5.54 0.87
CA LEU A 8 -17.29 6.72 1.73
C LEU A 8 -17.17 6.50 3.26
N PHE A 9 -16.68 5.37 3.77
CA PHE A 9 -16.59 5.20 5.22
C PHE A 9 -15.22 4.77 5.69
N GLY A 10 -14.55 5.73 6.35
CA GLY A 10 -13.34 5.52 7.13
C GLY A 10 -12.83 6.80 7.79
N PHE A 11 -13.69 7.70 8.29
CA PHE A 11 -13.23 8.79 9.16
C PHE A 11 -14.24 9.16 10.24
N ALA A 12 -13.87 8.88 11.48
CA ALA A 12 -14.21 9.70 12.64
C ALA A 12 -13.08 9.59 13.68
N ALA A 13 -12.62 10.74 14.16
CA ALA A 13 -11.56 11.03 15.13
C ALA A 13 -10.15 11.18 14.56
N LEU A 14 -9.74 12.44 14.34
CA LEU A 14 -8.35 12.86 14.51
C LEU A 14 -7.96 12.58 15.97
N THR A 15 -7.36 11.43 16.24
CA THR A 15 -6.44 11.36 17.35
C THR A 15 -5.08 11.73 16.81
N SER A 16 -4.51 12.84 17.27
CA SER A 16 -3.06 12.99 17.21
C SER A 16 -2.46 11.70 17.76
N CYS A 17 -1.61 11.00 17.00
CA CYS A 17 -0.76 10.00 17.62
C CYS A 17 -0.13 10.66 18.84
N SER A 18 -0.40 10.09 20.01
CA SER A 18 0.18 10.54 21.27
C SER A 18 1.71 10.67 21.09
N PRO A 19 2.38 11.67 21.68
CA PRO A 19 3.80 11.98 21.42
C PRO A 19 4.80 10.90 21.89
N SER A 20 4.36 9.69 22.19
CA SER A 20 5.22 8.56 22.54
C SER A 20 5.78 7.87 21.30
N LYS A 21 6.58 8.63 20.54
CA LYS A 21 7.73 8.25 19.71
C LYS A 21 8.05 9.47 18.83
N GLN A 22 8.29 10.60 19.49
CA GLN A 22 9.13 11.64 18.90
C GLN A 22 10.42 10.93 18.53
N LEU A 23 10.65 10.69 17.24
CA LEU A 23 11.94 10.20 16.74
C LEU A 23 12.93 11.28 17.17
N SER A 24 13.62 11.02 18.27
CA SER A 24 14.79 11.80 18.64
C SER A 24 15.74 11.63 17.48
N VAL A 25 16.00 12.72 16.76
CA VAL A 25 17.21 12.88 15.97
C VAL A 25 18.35 12.87 16.97
N SER A 26 18.72 11.66 17.37
CA SER A 26 19.87 11.32 18.17
C SER A 26 20.72 10.46 17.27
N SER A 27 21.77 11.08 16.75
CA SER A 27 22.93 10.43 16.16
C SER A 27 23.43 9.35 17.11
N SER A 28 22.95 8.13 16.90
CA SER A 28 23.57 6.90 17.34
C SER A 28 23.47 5.93 16.15
N GLU A 29 24.63 5.71 15.52
CA GLU A 29 24.83 4.67 14.54
C GLU A 29 24.54 3.31 15.19
N THR A 30 23.30 2.88 15.05
CA THR A 30 22.94 1.48 14.86
C THR A 30 21.61 1.52 14.12
N ALA A 31 21.68 2.01 12.87
CA ALA A 31 20.67 1.72 11.89
C ALA A 31 20.54 0.19 11.88
N ARG A 32 19.42 -0.35 12.39
CA ARG A 32 19.00 -1.68 11.94
C ARG A 32 19.02 -1.57 10.43
N SER A 33 19.92 -2.31 9.80
CA SER A 33 19.84 -2.55 8.36
C SER A 33 18.44 -3.09 8.13
N GLN A 34 17.52 -2.23 7.72
CA GLN A 34 16.22 -2.67 7.27
C GLN A 34 16.54 -3.50 6.04
N ASP A 35 16.32 -4.80 6.14
CA ASP A 35 16.61 -5.73 5.06
C ASP A 35 15.86 -5.23 3.81
N VAL A 36 16.63 -4.90 2.77
CA VAL A 36 16.09 -4.36 1.52
C VAL A 36 15.43 -5.50 0.74
N ILE A 37 14.29 -5.21 0.11
CA ILE A 37 13.61 -6.18 -0.75
C ILE A 37 14.30 -6.19 -2.13
N PRO A 38 14.70 -7.36 -2.66
CA PRO A 38 15.35 -7.44 -3.96
C PRO A 38 14.50 -6.85 -5.10
N GLY A 39 15.15 -6.34 -6.16
CA GLY A 39 14.49 -5.80 -7.36
C GLY A 39 14.61 -4.29 -7.50
N ARG A 40 13.96 -3.72 -8.54
CA ARG A 40 13.96 -2.27 -8.80
C ARG A 40 12.90 -1.54 -7.99
N ASN A 41 13.23 -1.28 -6.73
CA ASN A 41 12.38 -0.61 -5.76
C ASN A 41 13.23 0.03 -4.65
N ASN A 42 12.58 0.67 -3.67
CA ASN A 42 13.20 1.11 -2.42
C ASN A 42 12.46 0.59 -1.18
N ALA A 43 11.80 -0.54 -1.35
CA ALA A 43 11.04 -1.18 -0.31
C ALA A 43 11.96 -1.93 0.66
N THR A 44 11.53 -1.96 1.92
CA THR A 44 12.16 -2.68 3.01
C THR A 44 11.14 -3.59 3.68
N TYR A 45 11.62 -4.61 4.38
CA TYR A 45 10.75 -5.33 5.31
C TYR A 45 10.32 -4.40 6.44
N GLY A 46 9.04 -4.48 6.81
CA GLY A 46 8.43 -3.64 7.85
C GLY A 46 8.79 -4.07 9.27
N ALA A 47 7.83 -3.94 10.17
CA ALA A 47 8.02 -4.24 11.59
C ALA A 47 8.22 -5.74 11.87
N THR A 48 7.57 -6.60 11.09
CA THR A 48 7.67 -8.05 11.18
C THR A 48 8.96 -8.53 10.48
N PRO A 49 9.92 -9.14 11.19
CA PRO A 49 11.17 -9.61 10.59
C PRO A 49 10.92 -10.64 9.48
N LYS A 50 11.72 -10.61 8.41
CA LYS A 50 11.65 -11.57 7.28
C LYS A 50 11.56 -13.06 7.73
N PRO A 51 12.29 -13.52 8.76
CA PRO A 51 12.16 -14.90 9.24
C PRO A 51 10.81 -15.27 9.85
N ASP A 52 9.99 -14.28 10.22
CA ASP A 52 8.68 -14.47 10.85
C ASP A 52 7.52 -14.33 9.86
N GLN A 53 7.81 -13.93 8.61
CA GLN A 53 6.84 -13.84 7.53
C GLN A 53 6.63 -15.21 6.87
N LEU A 54 5.37 -15.54 6.52
CA LEU A 54 5.00 -16.80 5.88
C LEU A 54 5.30 -16.81 4.37
N PHE A 55 5.27 -15.65 3.73
CA PHE A 55 5.52 -15.45 2.31
C PHE A 55 6.96 -14.96 2.10
N ALA A 56 7.76 -15.76 1.40
CA ALA A 56 9.11 -15.39 1.02
C ALA A 56 9.08 -14.56 -0.27
N ILE A 57 9.36 -13.26 -0.14
CA ILE A 57 9.46 -12.37 -1.29
C ILE A 57 10.74 -12.69 -2.07
N GLN A 58 10.58 -13.01 -3.36
CA GLN A 58 11.68 -13.19 -4.31
C GLN A 58 12.24 -11.84 -4.75
N PHE A 59 11.34 -10.97 -5.24
CA PHE A 59 11.65 -9.61 -5.66
C PHE A 59 10.40 -8.74 -5.68
N LEU A 60 10.62 -7.43 -5.77
CA LEU A 60 9.60 -6.42 -6.03
C LEU A 60 10.12 -5.47 -7.12
N GLU A 61 9.33 -5.28 -8.17
CA GLU A 61 9.63 -4.38 -9.28
C GLU A 61 8.63 -3.24 -9.32
N THR A 62 9.12 -1.99 -9.31
CA THR A 62 8.30 -0.82 -9.61
C THR A 62 8.60 -0.34 -11.03
N MET A 63 7.57 -0.11 -11.84
CA MET A 63 7.72 0.32 -13.24
C MET A 63 6.71 1.41 -13.62
N PRO A 64 7.15 2.61 -14.06
CA PRO A 64 8.53 3.11 -14.01
C PRO A 64 9.00 3.31 -12.56
N TYR A 65 10.32 3.32 -12.37
CA TYR A 65 10.95 3.71 -11.12
C TYR A 65 11.99 4.80 -11.40
N PRO A 66 11.88 6.01 -10.81
CA PRO A 66 10.86 6.44 -9.85
C PRO A 66 9.43 6.49 -10.43
N ILE A 67 8.41 6.37 -9.57
CA ILE A 67 7.01 6.61 -9.95
C ILE A 67 6.83 8.09 -10.30
N ASN A 68 6.19 8.35 -11.45
CA ASN A 68 5.83 9.70 -11.89
C ASN A 68 4.32 9.91 -11.74
N SER A 69 3.94 11.05 -11.18
CA SER A 69 2.52 11.42 -11.10
C SER A 69 1.92 11.63 -12.50
N ASN A 70 0.66 11.23 -12.68
CA ASN A 70 -0.12 11.16 -13.93
C ASN A 70 0.31 10.06 -14.91
N ASP A 71 1.38 9.31 -14.62
CA ASP A 71 1.74 8.14 -15.39
C ASP A 71 1.18 6.88 -14.73
N LEU A 72 0.81 5.88 -15.54
CA LEU A 72 0.49 4.55 -15.04
C LEU A 72 1.78 3.91 -14.54
N PHE A 73 1.75 3.40 -13.31
CA PHE A 73 2.82 2.58 -12.77
C PHE A 73 2.30 1.21 -12.33
N PHE A 74 3.23 0.27 -12.25
CA PHE A 74 3.02 -1.07 -11.78
C PHE A 74 3.95 -1.36 -10.61
N ILE A 75 3.43 -2.04 -9.59
CA ILE A 75 4.22 -2.74 -8.58
C ILE A 75 3.99 -4.22 -8.81
N TYR A 76 5.06 -4.95 -9.06
CA TYR A 76 5.03 -6.38 -9.23
C TYR A 76 5.87 -7.05 -8.14
N LEU A 77 5.19 -7.70 -7.20
CA LEU A 77 5.80 -8.49 -6.14
C LEU A 77 5.64 -9.98 -6.47
N SER A 78 6.74 -10.71 -6.49
CA SER A 78 6.73 -12.17 -6.69
C SER A 78 7.36 -12.87 -5.51
N GLY A 79 6.85 -14.05 -5.16
CA GLY A 79 7.36 -14.85 -4.06
C GLY A 79 6.59 -16.16 -3.88
N TRP A 80 6.88 -16.84 -2.78
CA TRP A 80 6.29 -18.16 -2.51
C TRP A 80 6.09 -18.43 -1.02
N PHE A 81 5.17 -19.34 -0.72
CA PHE A 81 5.00 -19.87 0.62
C PHE A 81 6.07 -20.91 0.94
N LEU A 82 6.76 -20.76 2.08
CA LEU A 82 7.79 -21.70 2.51
C LEU A 82 7.14 -22.98 3.08
N PRO A 83 7.36 -24.18 2.49
CA PRO A 83 6.66 -25.40 2.90
C PRO A 83 6.75 -25.72 4.40
N GLY A 84 7.90 -25.45 5.04
CA GLY A 84 8.09 -25.66 6.48
C GLY A 84 7.31 -24.70 7.39
N ARG A 85 6.77 -23.60 6.86
CA ARG A 85 6.06 -22.56 7.63
C ARG A 85 4.55 -22.57 7.44
N VAL A 86 4.06 -23.28 6.43
CA VAL A 86 2.64 -23.30 6.03
C VAL A 86 1.95 -24.65 6.22
N HIS A 87 2.51 -25.54 7.04
CA HIS A 87 2.00 -26.90 7.25
C HIS A 87 0.54 -26.98 7.77
N ASN A 88 0.05 -25.94 8.44
CA ASN A 88 -1.33 -25.82 8.92
C ASN A 88 -2.10 -24.69 8.21
N LEU A 89 -1.69 -24.32 7.00
CA LEU A 89 -2.34 -23.30 6.21
C LEU A 89 -3.09 -23.95 5.05
N THR A 90 -4.31 -23.51 4.82
CA THR A 90 -5.12 -23.92 3.67
C THR A 90 -5.37 -22.74 2.74
N ASP A 91 -5.75 -23.00 1.49
CA ASP A 91 -6.19 -21.93 0.58
C ASP A 91 -7.42 -21.19 1.15
N ASP A 92 -8.26 -21.85 1.95
CA ASP A 92 -9.40 -21.23 2.63
C ASP A 92 -8.98 -20.21 3.71
N ASP A 93 -7.79 -20.38 4.31
CA ASP A 93 -7.22 -19.41 5.23
C ASP A 93 -6.62 -18.22 4.47
N LEU A 94 -5.97 -18.49 3.34
CA LEU A 94 -5.46 -17.46 2.42
C LEU A 94 -6.59 -16.61 1.82
N ALA A 95 -7.74 -17.22 1.54
CA ALA A 95 -8.92 -16.51 1.04
C ALA A 95 -9.50 -15.50 2.04
N LYS A 96 -9.18 -15.66 3.32
CA LYS A 96 -9.60 -14.77 4.42
C LYS A 96 -8.48 -13.82 4.87
N ALA A 97 -7.34 -13.83 4.17
CA ALA A 97 -6.25 -12.93 4.47
C ALA A 97 -6.70 -11.47 4.31
N THR A 98 -6.12 -10.61 5.14
CA THR A 98 -6.33 -9.17 5.11
C THR A 98 -5.01 -8.46 4.88
N VAL A 99 -5.06 -7.28 4.28
CA VAL A 99 -3.94 -6.34 4.21
C VAL A 99 -4.35 -5.05 4.90
N THR A 100 -3.49 -4.59 5.82
CA THR A 100 -3.59 -3.27 6.43
C THR A 100 -2.61 -2.34 5.73
N CYS A 101 -3.13 -1.26 5.19
CA CYS A 101 -2.35 -0.22 4.53
C CYS A 101 -2.23 0.98 5.46
N THR A 102 -1.00 1.40 5.75
CA THR A 102 -0.71 2.64 6.47
C THR A 102 0.00 3.59 5.53
N PHE A 103 -0.41 4.86 5.56
CA PHE A 103 0.21 5.91 4.77
C PHE A 103 0.78 6.96 5.70
N SER A 104 1.92 7.53 5.32
CA SER A 104 2.42 8.76 5.93
C SER A 104 3.11 9.62 4.89
N ILE A 105 3.29 10.90 5.19
CA ILE A 105 3.97 11.85 4.32
C ILE A 105 4.93 12.71 5.13
N VAL A 106 6.14 12.91 4.61
CA VAL A 106 7.02 14.01 4.98
C VAL A 106 6.94 15.07 3.87
N TYR A 107 6.39 16.23 4.22
CA TYR A 107 6.18 17.36 3.31
C TYR A 107 7.50 18.06 2.93
N ARG A 108 7.46 18.94 1.91
CA ARG A 108 8.62 19.76 1.48
C ARG A 108 9.24 20.59 2.61
N ASP A 109 8.42 21.06 3.54
CA ASP A 109 8.85 21.87 4.68
C ASP A 109 9.37 21.02 5.85
N GLY A 110 9.40 19.69 5.70
CA GLY A 110 9.84 18.75 6.72
C GLY A 110 8.78 18.38 7.75
N THR A 111 7.57 18.96 7.68
CA THR A 111 6.46 18.51 8.53
C THR A 111 6.05 17.08 8.16
N HIS A 112 5.44 16.37 9.11
CA HIS A 112 5.07 14.96 8.95
C HIS A 112 3.61 14.74 9.36
N GLU A 113 2.92 13.90 8.58
CA GLU A 113 1.56 13.45 8.88
C GLU A 113 1.45 11.95 8.65
N CYS A 114 0.80 11.26 9.58
CA CYS A 114 0.47 9.85 9.48
C CYS A 114 -1.04 9.73 9.39
N PHE A 115 -1.54 8.87 8.51
CA PHE A 115 -2.95 8.65 8.30
C PHE A 115 -3.42 7.43 9.08
N GLU A 116 -4.71 7.41 9.41
CA GLU A 116 -5.32 6.24 10.04
C GLU A 116 -5.17 5.01 9.12
N PRO A 117 -4.71 3.86 9.65
CA PRO A 117 -4.59 2.65 8.87
C PRO A 117 -5.95 2.19 8.32
N TRP A 118 -5.92 1.61 7.13
CA TRP A 118 -7.10 1.01 6.51
C TRP A 118 -6.85 -0.48 6.22
N THR A 119 -7.77 -1.33 6.67
CA THR A 119 -7.70 -2.79 6.46
C THR A 119 -8.76 -3.25 5.49
N THR A 120 -8.37 -4.12 4.56
CA THR A 120 -9.27 -4.78 3.60
C THR A 120 -8.87 -6.25 3.39
N GLY A 121 -9.73 -7.02 2.75
CA GLY A 121 -9.39 -8.38 2.30
C GLY A 121 -8.28 -8.34 1.25
N LEU A 122 -7.29 -9.24 1.37
CA LEU A 122 -6.26 -9.43 0.37
C LEU A 122 -6.81 -10.33 -0.75
N ALA A 123 -7.33 -9.70 -1.79
CA ALA A 123 -7.93 -10.37 -2.93
C ALA A 123 -7.68 -9.56 -4.20
N THR A 124 -7.80 -10.23 -5.35
CA THR A 124 -7.91 -9.54 -6.63
C THR A 124 -9.10 -8.58 -6.59
N ILE A 125 -8.84 -7.30 -6.81
CA ILE A 125 -9.84 -6.24 -6.71
C ILE A 125 -9.55 -5.13 -7.73
N ALA A 126 -10.61 -4.68 -8.39
CA ALA A 126 -10.62 -3.47 -9.19
C ALA A 126 -11.21 -2.34 -8.34
N PHE A 127 -10.40 -1.34 -8.02
CA PHE A 127 -10.89 -0.14 -7.32
C PHE A 127 -11.51 0.84 -8.31
N ASP A 128 -10.84 1.07 -9.45
CA ASP A 128 -11.39 1.70 -10.64
C ASP A 128 -10.70 1.18 -11.92
N ARG A 129 -10.88 1.86 -13.05
CA ARG A 129 -10.32 1.47 -14.35
C ARG A 129 -8.78 1.51 -14.42
N TRP A 130 -8.13 2.28 -13.56
CA TRP A 130 -6.69 2.51 -13.55
C TRP A 130 -6.11 2.25 -12.17
N TRP A 131 -6.79 1.39 -11.38
CA TRP A 131 -6.34 0.96 -10.09
C TRP A 131 -6.83 -0.44 -9.78
N HIS A 132 -5.94 -1.42 -9.94
CA HIS A 132 -6.23 -2.83 -9.68
C HIS A 132 -5.14 -3.49 -8.86
N LEU A 133 -5.54 -4.38 -7.96
CA LEU A 133 -4.69 -5.42 -7.42
C LEU A 133 -5.09 -6.73 -8.08
N SER A 134 -4.13 -7.39 -8.74
CA SER A 134 -4.29 -8.72 -9.34
C SER A 134 -3.35 -9.71 -8.68
N LEU A 135 -3.90 -10.88 -8.34
CA LEU A 135 -3.14 -12.01 -7.82
C LEU A 135 -3.01 -13.06 -8.92
N ARG A 136 -1.83 -13.67 -9.06
CA ARG A 136 -1.63 -14.83 -9.95
C ARG A 136 -0.96 -15.97 -9.22
N ASN A 137 -1.30 -17.20 -9.60
CA ASN A 137 -0.68 -18.41 -9.07
C ASN A 137 0.63 -18.75 -9.84
N SER A 138 1.22 -19.89 -9.51
CA SER A 138 2.44 -20.43 -10.13
C SER A 138 2.32 -20.72 -11.64
N GLU A 139 1.10 -20.88 -12.15
CA GLU A 139 0.84 -21.09 -13.58
C GLU A 139 0.68 -19.76 -14.34
N GLY A 140 0.68 -18.64 -13.61
CA GLY A 140 0.44 -17.30 -14.16
C GLY A 140 -1.05 -16.97 -14.34
N ASP A 141 -1.95 -17.86 -13.90
CA ASP A 141 -3.38 -17.63 -13.96
C ASP A 141 -3.81 -16.62 -12.89
N GLN A 142 -4.68 -15.69 -13.28
CA GLN A 142 -5.25 -14.74 -12.34
C GLN A 142 -6.20 -15.46 -11.38
N THR A 143 -5.94 -15.35 -10.08
CA THR A 143 -6.74 -15.94 -9.02
C THR A 143 -7.45 -14.86 -8.20
N LYS A 144 -8.51 -15.23 -7.48
CA LYS A 144 -9.19 -14.29 -6.58
C LYS A 144 -8.39 -14.05 -5.29
N HIS A 145 -7.67 -15.07 -4.82
CA HIS A 145 -6.91 -15.08 -3.58
C HIS A 145 -5.54 -15.73 -3.81
N LEU A 146 -4.61 -15.54 -2.88
CA LEU A 146 -3.35 -16.27 -2.89
C LEU A 146 -3.61 -17.78 -2.77
N THR A 147 -2.76 -18.58 -3.39
CA THR A 147 -2.75 -20.05 -3.28
C THR A 147 -1.47 -20.50 -2.60
N LEU A 148 -1.45 -21.68 -1.98
CA LEU A 148 -0.18 -22.27 -1.54
C LEU A 148 0.78 -22.44 -2.72
N GLY A 149 2.08 -22.21 -2.48
CA GLY A 149 3.12 -22.21 -3.53
C GLY A 149 3.52 -20.81 -3.97
N ASP A 150 3.90 -20.67 -5.24
CA ASP A 150 4.33 -19.41 -5.85
C ASP A 150 3.13 -18.51 -6.17
N ASN A 151 3.29 -17.21 -5.91
CA ASN A 151 2.29 -16.20 -6.24
C ASN A 151 2.93 -14.92 -6.73
N ASP A 152 2.17 -14.22 -7.56
CA ASP A 152 2.46 -12.87 -7.99
C ASP A 152 1.35 -11.92 -7.50
N LEU A 153 1.76 -10.74 -7.02
CA LEU A 153 0.89 -9.61 -6.73
C LEU A 153 1.25 -8.48 -7.69
N ILE A 154 0.27 -8.02 -8.47
CA ILE A 154 0.43 -6.91 -9.40
C ILE A 154 -0.54 -5.81 -8.99
N LEU A 155 0.00 -4.67 -8.58
CA LEU A 155 -0.75 -3.43 -8.43
C LEU A 155 -0.50 -2.56 -9.64
N ASP A 156 -1.54 -2.14 -10.35
CA ASP A 156 -1.48 -1.02 -11.29
C ASP A 156 -2.20 0.18 -10.70
N TRP A 157 -1.64 1.37 -10.88
CA TRP A 157 -2.24 2.61 -10.37
C TRP A 157 -1.75 3.86 -11.12
N ILE A 158 -2.57 4.91 -11.16
CA ILE A 158 -2.19 6.28 -11.51
C ILE A 158 -2.32 7.17 -10.27
N ILE A 159 -1.22 7.75 -9.82
CA ILE A 159 -1.25 8.84 -8.83
C ILE A 159 -1.47 10.15 -9.56
N TYR A 160 -2.64 10.75 -9.40
CA TYR A 160 -2.99 12.00 -10.08
C TYR A 160 -2.35 13.21 -9.39
N ARG A 161 -1.43 13.87 -10.10
CA ARG A 161 -0.69 15.05 -9.62
C ARG A 161 -1.59 16.13 -9.03
N GLY A 162 -2.72 16.44 -9.69
CA GLY A 162 -3.66 17.49 -9.27
C GLY A 162 -4.39 17.20 -7.95
N TYR A 163 -4.37 15.95 -7.47
CA TYR A 163 -5.02 15.51 -6.24
C TYR A 163 -4.03 15.08 -5.16
N SER A 164 -2.73 15.09 -5.44
CA SER A 164 -1.69 14.70 -4.50
C SER A 164 -0.92 15.92 -3.97
N VAL A 165 -0.50 15.85 -2.70
CA VAL A 165 0.44 16.82 -2.13
C VAL A 165 1.87 16.35 -2.39
N ALA A 166 2.75 17.28 -2.78
CA ALA A 166 4.16 16.97 -2.95
C ALA A 166 4.84 16.61 -1.63
N GLY A 167 5.56 15.49 -1.60
CA GLY A 167 6.30 15.03 -0.43
C GLY A 167 6.86 13.62 -0.59
N ASN A 168 7.60 13.16 0.42
CA ASN A 168 7.98 11.76 0.54
C ASN A 168 6.83 11.01 1.20
N TRP A 169 6.12 10.20 0.41
CA TRP A 169 5.04 9.36 0.88
C TRP A 169 5.56 7.97 1.22
N THR A 170 5.32 7.54 2.45
CA THR A 170 5.57 6.17 2.89
C THR A 170 4.26 5.38 2.84
N MET A 171 4.32 4.20 2.21
CA MET A 171 3.24 3.23 2.11
C MET A 171 3.70 1.94 2.78
N GLU A 172 2.95 1.49 3.78
CA GLU A 172 3.22 0.26 4.52
C GLU A 172 2.08 -0.72 4.31
N PHE A 173 2.41 -1.99 4.05
CA PHE A 173 1.47 -3.06 3.79
C PHE A 173 1.74 -4.22 4.76
N ASP A 174 0.87 -4.40 5.74
CA ASP A 174 0.90 -5.53 6.69
C ASP A 174 -0.20 -6.53 6.33
N ALA A 175 0.18 -7.59 5.64
CA ALA A 175 -0.72 -8.67 5.25
C ALA A 175 -0.70 -9.79 6.29
N ARG A 176 -1.89 -10.24 6.71
CA ARG A 176 -2.07 -11.27 7.74
C ARG A 176 -3.17 -12.26 7.39
N ILE A 177 -3.01 -13.49 7.85
CA ILE A 177 -4.09 -14.50 7.85
C ILE A 177 -4.95 -14.38 9.12
N PRO A 178 -6.11 -15.06 9.22
CA PRO A 178 -7.05 -14.87 10.32
C PRO A 178 -6.52 -15.14 11.73
N ASP A 179 -5.50 -16.00 11.87
CA ASP A 179 -4.87 -16.30 13.16
C ASP A 179 -3.84 -15.24 13.61
N GLY A 180 -3.65 -14.19 12.81
CA GLY A 180 -2.76 -13.06 13.10
C GLY A 180 -1.32 -13.24 12.62
N ARG A 181 -0.93 -14.41 12.10
CA ARG A 181 0.40 -14.59 11.50
C ARG A 181 0.57 -13.69 10.27
N CYS A 182 1.78 -13.16 10.12
CA CYS A 182 2.14 -12.26 9.03
C CYS A 182 2.41 -13.05 7.74
N LEU A 183 1.69 -12.71 6.67
CA LEU A 183 1.99 -13.16 5.32
C LEU A 183 3.25 -12.45 4.83
N PHE A 184 3.16 -11.13 4.69
CA PHE A 184 4.27 -10.25 4.39
C PHE A 184 4.05 -8.88 5.04
N ASP A 185 5.15 -8.19 5.31
CA ASP A 185 5.16 -6.83 5.87
C ASP A 185 6.21 -6.01 5.13
N VAL A 186 5.76 -5.02 4.35
CA VAL A 186 6.55 -4.26 3.39
C VAL A 186 6.30 -2.77 3.54
N SER A 187 7.37 -1.98 3.57
CA SER A 187 7.31 -0.52 3.57
C SER A 187 8.04 0.03 2.34
N MET A 188 7.50 1.05 1.69
CA MET A 188 8.15 1.76 0.58
C MET A 188 7.93 3.26 0.71
N THR A 189 8.94 4.07 0.38
CA THR A 189 8.84 5.53 0.49
C THR A 189 9.16 6.18 -0.82
N HIS A 190 8.22 6.92 -1.42
CA HIS A 190 8.41 7.53 -2.73
C HIS A 190 8.16 9.03 -2.72
N TRP A 191 8.97 9.77 -3.47
CA TRP A 191 8.68 11.18 -3.73
C TRP A 191 7.52 11.28 -4.73
N ILE A 192 6.38 11.81 -4.28
CA ILE A 192 5.26 12.12 -5.16
C ILE A 192 5.33 13.60 -5.51
N ASP A 193 5.33 13.91 -6.81
CA ASP A 193 5.22 15.29 -7.28
C ASP A 193 3.73 15.65 -7.40
N GLY A 194 3.27 16.56 -6.56
CA GLY A 194 1.85 16.89 -6.42
C GLY A 194 1.62 18.39 -6.47
N ASP A 195 0.55 18.80 -7.16
CA ASP A 195 0.17 20.21 -7.30
C ASP A 195 -0.88 20.64 -6.27
N TYR A 196 -1.39 19.70 -5.46
CA TYR A 196 -2.38 20.02 -4.45
C TYR A 196 -1.74 20.78 -3.29
N HIS A 197 -2.10 22.07 -3.18
CA HIS A 197 -1.71 22.90 -2.05
C HIS A 197 -2.73 22.76 -0.92
N ARG A 198 -2.32 22.03 0.13
CA ARG A 198 -3.12 21.90 1.36
C ARG A 198 -3.33 23.29 2.00
N ARG A 199 -4.57 23.64 2.29
CA ARG A 199 -4.89 24.75 3.20
C ARG A 199 -5.12 24.19 4.60
N LEU A 200 -4.32 24.61 5.58
CA LEU A 200 -4.35 24.08 6.94
C LEU A 200 -5.67 24.38 7.68
N ASP A 201 -6.45 25.35 7.19
CA ASP A 201 -7.74 25.79 7.73
C ASP A 201 -8.95 25.11 7.08
N ALA A 202 -8.75 24.34 6.00
CA ALA A 202 -9.82 23.71 5.25
C ALA A 202 -9.57 22.20 5.08
N GLU A 203 -10.39 21.42 5.79
CA GLU A 203 -10.70 20.00 5.60
C GLU A 203 -9.84 18.97 6.36
N VAL A 204 -10.54 18.25 7.25
CA VAL A 204 -10.07 17.14 8.08
C VAL A 204 -9.83 15.84 7.26
N ASN A 205 -10.12 15.82 5.96
CA ASN A 205 -10.25 14.57 5.20
C ASN A 205 -9.67 14.63 3.76
N TRP A 206 -8.56 15.35 3.56
CA TRP A 206 -7.94 15.47 2.25
C TRP A 206 -7.25 14.17 1.79
N ALA A 207 -6.77 13.35 2.72
CA ALA A 207 -6.08 12.09 2.43
C ALA A 207 -6.99 11.08 1.72
N SER A 208 -8.27 11.03 2.08
CA SER A 208 -9.24 10.25 1.32
C SER A 208 -9.31 10.76 -0.13
N LYS A 209 -9.39 12.07 -0.37
CA LYS A 209 -9.46 12.62 -1.73
C LYS A 209 -8.21 12.37 -2.59
N ALA A 210 -7.03 12.24 -1.97
CA ALA A 210 -5.77 11.98 -2.69
C ALA A 210 -5.65 10.54 -3.19
N ILE A 211 -6.39 9.59 -2.58
CA ILE A 211 -6.27 8.14 -2.85
C ILE A 211 -7.63 7.53 -3.24
N THR A 212 -8.75 8.24 -3.16
CA THR A 212 -10.07 7.69 -3.53
C THR A 212 -10.17 7.52 -5.06
N PRO A 213 -10.65 6.37 -5.55
CA PRO A 213 -10.88 6.17 -6.98
C PRO A 213 -11.93 7.18 -7.48
N ILE A 214 -11.66 7.89 -8.58
CA ILE A 214 -12.65 8.79 -9.18
C ILE A 214 -13.67 7.93 -9.93
N GLY A 215 -14.60 7.37 -9.18
CA GLY A 215 -15.83 6.83 -9.71
C GLY A 215 -16.62 7.94 -10.40
N ARG A 216 -16.50 8.02 -11.74
CA ARG A 216 -17.34 8.80 -12.67
C ARG A 216 -17.32 10.33 -12.47
N HIS A 217 -16.33 11.02 -13.03
CA HIS A 217 -16.52 12.42 -13.46
C HIS A 217 -15.76 12.82 -14.74
N ILE A 218 -15.55 11.90 -15.68
CA ILE A 218 -15.19 12.27 -17.08
C ILE A 218 -16.25 11.72 -18.03
N ALA A 219 -17.45 12.27 -17.93
CA ALA A 219 -18.47 12.18 -18.97
C ALA A 219 -19.21 13.52 -19.00
N GLY A 220 -18.51 14.58 -19.41
CA GLY A 220 -19.09 15.93 -19.44
C GLY A 220 -18.04 17.01 -19.67
N GLY A 221 -17.26 16.91 -20.74
CA GLY A 221 -16.22 17.90 -21.00
C GLY A 221 -15.48 17.76 -22.32
N LEU A 222 -16.11 17.19 -23.35
CA LEU A 222 -15.68 17.36 -24.74
C LEU A 222 -16.92 17.65 -25.59
N ARG A 223 -17.33 18.91 -25.57
CA ARG A 223 -18.11 19.56 -26.63
C ARG A 223 -17.63 21.01 -26.71
N GLY A 224 -17.07 21.36 -27.86
CA GLY A 224 -16.53 22.69 -28.17
C GLY A 224 -15.18 22.54 -28.84
#